data_AF-A0AAU8IT51-F1
#
_entry.id   AF-A0AAU8IT51-F1
#
_cell.length_a   1.000
_cell.length_b   1.000
_cell.length_c   1.000
_cell.angle_alpha   90.00
_cell.angle_beta   90.00
_cell.angle_gamma   90.00
#
_symmetry.space_group_name_H-M   'P 1'
#
loop_
_entity.id
_entity.type
_entity.pdbx_description
1 polymer ?
#
loop_
_entity_poly.entity_id
_entity_poly.type
_entity_poly.pdbx_seq_one_letter_code
_entity_poly.pdbx_strand_id
1 'polypeptide(L)'
;MSPVSGADTDASAFGFVVTRGRGVRGYRPEQVEAFAAGLSQERDDAWERAARLTVLHKEMEAEAERLRAAVDRLAPQTYASLGKRAQYLLELVEEETAAVRHTGRSDAQGVAEAAERTGGELRDAAQAYADEVRGEAEERARQREAATRAAADEVRIAARREVKETRSEALEALREMRRRCEGVLADQAKEQAERIDALERESARGEAAADEWEAAAVTEAEARLSEAKRALAEAEEAARHRQEDAEASAAELVAQARARAERIGRETDGVLREHDEVRDEMRAHMDHVRSSLAALTGRAPAESE
;
A
#
# COMPACT_ATOMS: atom_id res chain seq x y z
N MET A 1 35.70 2.22 13.03
CA MET A 1 36.64 3.20 12.44
C MET A 1 37.86 2.43 12.00
N SER A 2 38.07 2.30 10.68
CA SER A 2 39.30 1.74 10.11
C SER A 2 40.00 2.87 9.37
N PRO A 3 41.31 3.09 9.55
CA PRO A 3 42.01 4.12 8.81
C PRO A 3 42.12 3.66 7.36
N VAL A 4 41.58 4.47 6.43
CA VAL A 4 41.88 4.29 5.00
C VAL A 4 43.33 4.70 4.82
N SER A 5 44.17 3.72 4.47
CA SER A 5 45.59 3.96 4.16
C SER A 5 45.70 5.07 3.15
N GLY A 6 46.49 6.10 3.46
CA GLY A 6 46.94 7.05 2.45
C GLY A 6 47.59 6.26 1.33
N ALA A 7 47.16 6.50 0.10
CA ALA A 7 47.94 6.08 -1.05
C ALA A 7 49.11 7.08 -1.13
N ASP A 8 50.28 6.66 -0.67
CA ASP A 8 51.52 7.33 -1.06
C ASP A 8 51.52 7.36 -2.59
N THR A 9 51.39 8.57 -3.09
CA THR A 9 51.49 8.82 -4.52
C THR A 9 52.97 8.79 -4.78
N ASP A 10 53.43 7.80 -5.56
CA ASP A 10 54.80 7.75 -6.08
C ASP A 10 55.02 9.03 -6.90
N ALA A 11 55.45 10.08 -6.22
CA ALA A 11 55.66 11.39 -6.77
C ALA A 11 57.00 11.36 -7.48
N SER A 12 56.96 11.53 -8.80
CA SER A 12 58.16 11.61 -9.61
C SER A 12 59.12 12.66 -9.06
N ALA A 13 60.43 12.47 -9.24
CA ALA A 13 61.43 13.49 -8.91
C ALA A 13 61.16 14.85 -9.62
N PHE A 14 60.38 14.83 -10.71
CA PHE A 14 59.95 15.99 -11.47
C PHE A 14 58.52 16.48 -11.13
N GLY A 15 57.91 15.98 -10.06
CA GLY A 15 56.58 16.40 -9.59
C GLY A 15 55.39 15.83 -10.36
N PHE A 16 55.60 14.91 -11.31
CA PHE A 16 54.51 14.23 -12.02
C PHE A 16 53.69 13.33 -11.07
N VAL A 17 52.37 13.41 -11.20
CA VAL A 17 51.39 12.71 -10.35
C VAL A 17 50.78 11.54 -11.10
N VAL A 18 51.06 10.30 -10.65
CA VAL A 18 50.47 9.09 -11.23
C VAL A 18 49.04 8.89 -10.71
N THR A 19 48.05 9.26 -11.52
CA THR A 19 46.63 9.06 -11.16
C THR A 19 46.22 7.59 -11.33
N ARG A 20 46.12 6.85 -10.22
CA ARG A 20 45.56 5.47 -10.18
C ARG A 20 44.03 5.47 -10.35
N GLY A 21 43.55 6.00 -11.47
CA GLY A 21 42.13 6.04 -11.86
C GLY A 21 41.75 4.95 -12.88
N ARG A 22 40.69 4.18 -12.60
CA ARG A 22 40.19 3.09 -13.45
C ARG A 22 39.63 3.63 -14.78
N GLY A 23 40.50 3.85 -15.77
CA GLY A 23 40.15 4.33 -17.11
C GLY A 23 40.98 5.50 -17.67
N VAL A 24 41.99 5.99 -16.93
CA VAL A 24 42.93 7.00 -17.44
C VAL A 24 44.22 6.30 -17.87
N ARG A 25 44.41 6.06 -19.17
CA ARG A 25 45.73 5.74 -19.72
C ARG A 25 46.54 7.03 -19.81
N GLY A 26 47.30 7.33 -18.76
CA GLY A 26 48.37 8.33 -18.83
C GLY A 26 49.55 7.82 -19.67
N TYR A 27 50.50 8.71 -19.95
CA TYR A 27 51.82 8.30 -20.44
C TYR A 27 52.47 7.35 -19.42
N ARG A 28 53.32 6.45 -19.91
CA ARG A 28 54.11 5.53 -19.08
C ARG A 28 55.06 6.35 -18.18
N PRO A 29 54.91 6.33 -16.84
CA PRO A 29 55.73 7.16 -15.96
C PRO A 29 57.22 6.98 -16.22
N GLU A 30 57.67 5.75 -16.42
CA GLU A 30 59.07 5.40 -16.70
C GLU A 30 59.61 6.03 -18.00
N GLN A 31 58.75 6.29 -18.99
CA GLN A 31 59.13 6.98 -20.23
C GLN A 31 59.20 8.49 -20.04
N VAL A 32 58.27 9.06 -19.27
CA VAL A 32 58.24 10.50 -18.96
C VAL A 32 59.43 10.89 -18.10
N GLU A 33 59.79 10.06 -17.11
CA GLU A 33 60.93 10.30 -16.23
C GLU A 33 62.27 10.19 -16.97
N ALA A 34 62.44 9.17 -17.81
CA ALA A 34 63.64 9.04 -18.64
C ALA A 34 63.83 10.25 -19.58
N PHE A 35 62.74 10.74 -20.16
CA PHE A 35 62.76 11.92 -21.04
C PHE A 35 63.04 13.22 -20.27
N ALA A 36 62.41 13.43 -19.11
CA ALA A 36 62.64 14.59 -18.26
C ALA A 36 64.06 14.62 -17.66
N ALA A 37 64.64 13.45 -17.36
CA ALA A 37 66.03 13.32 -16.95
C ALA A 37 66.99 13.69 -18.09
N GLY A 38 66.73 13.23 -19.33
CA GLY A 38 67.49 13.62 -20.52
C GLY A 38 67.51 15.14 -20.74
N LEU A 39 66.33 15.78 -20.75
CA LEU A 39 66.22 17.24 -20.87
C LEU A 39 66.92 17.99 -19.73
N SER A 40 66.89 17.46 -18.51
CA SER A 40 67.57 18.07 -17.36
C SER A 40 69.09 17.99 -17.52
N GLN A 41 69.63 16.86 -18.01
CA GLN A 41 71.05 16.72 -18.31
C GLN A 41 71.48 17.67 -19.44
N GLU A 42 70.72 17.74 -20.54
CA GLU A 42 71.02 18.65 -21.66
C GLU A 42 71.03 20.12 -21.23
N ARG A 43 70.10 20.51 -20.34
CA ARG A 43 70.07 21.82 -19.70
C ARG A 43 71.33 22.04 -18.87
N ASP A 44 71.67 21.12 -17.99
CA ASP A 44 72.78 21.29 -17.04
C ASP A 44 74.14 21.32 -17.77
N ASP A 45 74.31 20.49 -18.80
CA ASP A 45 75.47 20.54 -19.70
C ASP A 45 75.56 21.89 -20.44
N ALA A 46 74.43 22.46 -20.87
CA ALA A 46 74.39 23.78 -21.52
C ALA A 46 74.73 24.91 -20.55
N TRP A 47 74.26 24.85 -19.31
CA TRP A 47 74.60 25.79 -18.24
C TRP A 47 76.09 25.71 -17.88
N GLU A 48 76.66 24.51 -17.80
CA GLU A 48 78.10 24.34 -17.55
C GLU A 48 78.95 24.95 -18.68
N ARG A 49 78.57 24.70 -19.95
CA ARG A 49 79.22 25.33 -21.12
C ARG A 49 79.12 26.86 -21.06
N ALA A 50 77.96 27.42 -20.73
CA ALA A 50 77.77 28.87 -20.59
C ALA A 50 78.64 29.45 -19.45
N ALA A 51 78.74 28.76 -18.32
CA ALA A 51 79.61 29.16 -17.22
C ALA A 51 81.09 29.15 -17.63
N ARG A 52 81.57 28.07 -18.28
CA ARG A 52 82.95 27.96 -18.80
C ARG A 52 83.29 29.08 -19.79
N LEU A 53 82.39 29.37 -20.73
CA LEU A 53 82.55 30.47 -21.71
C LEU A 53 82.57 31.84 -21.02
N THR A 54 81.75 32.03 -19.98
CA THR A 54 81.72 33.28 -19.19
C THR A 54 83.04 33.50 -18.43
N VAL A 55 83.66 32.44 -17.91
CA VAL A 55 84.99 32.52 -17.27
C VAL A 55 86.06 32.88 -18.31
N LEU A 56 86.11 32.16 -19.43
CA LEU A 56 87.07 32.42 -20.51
C LEU A 56 86.95 33.86 -21.05
N HIS A 57 85.73 34.37 -21.21
CA HIS A 57 85.48 35.76 -21.62
C HIS A 57 86.14 36.77 -20.67
N LYS A 58 85.97 36.59 -19.36
CA LYS A 58 86.60 37.45 -18.33
C LYS A 58 88.12 37.32 -18.29
N GLU A 59 88.66 36.13 -18.51
CA GLU A 59 90.11 35.91 -18.60
C GLU A 59 90.71 36.64 -19.82
N MET A 60 90.04 36.57 -20.98
CA MET A 60 90.43 37.29 -22.20
C MET A 60 90.27 38.81 -22.05
N GLU A 61 89.23 39.29 -21.39
CA GLU A 61 89.04 40.71 -21.09
C GLU A 61 90.16 41.25 -20.20
N ALA A 62 90.49 40.55 -19.11
CA ALA A 62 91.58 40.92 -18.22
C ALA A 62 92.96 40.86 -18.89
N GLU A 63 93.20 39.93 -19.83
CA GLU A 63 94.42 39.94 -20.65
C GLU A 63 94.45 41.11 -21.62
N ALA A 64 93.34 41.44 -22.28
CA ALA A 64 93.24 42.61 -23.15
C ALA A 64 93.50 43.93 -22.39
N GLU A 65 93.02 44.05 -21.14
CA GLU A 65 93.34 45.17 -20.26
C GLU A 65 94.82 45.22 -19.89
N ARG A 66 95.44 44.08 -19.51
CA ARG A 66 96.89 44.00 -19.24
C ARG A 66 97.73 44.44 -20.44
N LEU A 67 97.35 44.00 -21.64
CA LEU A 67 98.02 44.37 -22.89
C LEU A 67 97.85 45.86 -23.22
N ARG A 68 96.65 46.44 -23.05
CA ARG A 68 96.43 47.89 -23.19
C ARG A 68 97.31 48.67 -22.22
N ALA A 69 97.29 48.32 -20.93
CA ALA A 69 98.13 48.97 -19.92
C ALA A 69 99.65 48.77 -20.13
N ALA A 70 100.08 47.75 -20.88
CA ALA A 70 101.46 47.61 -21.33
C ALA A 70 101.79 48.56 -22.50
N VAL A 71 100.87 48.71 -23.47
CA VAL A 71 101.00 49.64 -24.60
C VAL A 71 100.95 51.10 -24.14
N ASP A 72 100.05 51.47 -23.24
CA ASP A 72 99.90 52.85 -22.72
C ASP A 72 101.13 53.35 -21.96
N ARG A 73 102.02 52.44 -21.52
CA ARG A 73 103.32 52.76 -20.90
C ARG A 73 104.44 53.02 -21.91
N LEU A 74 104.21 52.77 -23.19
CA LEU A 74 105.15 53.12 -24.26
C LEU A 74 104.97 54.60 -24.64
N ALA A 75 106.06 55.34 -24.78
CA ALA A 75 106.00 56.71 -25.27
C ALA A 75 105.48 56.72 -26.73
N PRO A 76 104.65 57.71 -27.15
CA PRO A 76 104.14 57.80 -28.51
C PRO A 76 105.27 57.84 -29.56
N GLN A 77 105.41 56.75 -30.33
CA GLN A 77 106.49 56.61 -31.29
C GLN A 77 106.12 57.25 -32.63
N THR A 78 106.60 58.46 -32.88
CA THR A 78 106.37 59.20 -34.13
C THR A 78 107.33 58.81 -35.27
N TYR A 79 108.35 57.99 -34.97
CA TYR A 79 109.45 57.58 -35.86
C TYR A 79 110.12 58.70 -36.66
N ALA A 80 109.99 59.97 -36.24
CA ALA A 80 110.46 61.14 -36.98
C ALA A 80 111.99 61.14 -37.23
N SER A 81 112.76 60.55 -36.30
CA SER A 81 114.21 60.36 -36.40
C SER A 81 114.65 59.39 -37.51
N LEU A 82 113.74 58.55 -38.02
CA LEU A 82 113.97 57.60 -39.11
C LEU A 82 113.49 58.13 -40.49
N GLY A 83 112.94 59.34 -40.51
CA GLY A 83 112.55 60.07 -41.71
C GLY A 83 111.17 59.71 -42.28
N LYS A 84 110.73 60.48 -43.29
CA LYS A 84 109.35 60.45 -43.84
C LYS A 84 108.84 59.06 -44.22
N ARG A 85 109.70 58.16 -44.71
CA ARG A 85 109.30 56.81 -45.12
C ARG A 85 108.89 55.92 -43.94
N ALA A 86 109.46 56.15 -42.75
CA ALA A 86 109.04 55.47 -41.52
C ALA A 86 107.71 56.03 -40.99
N GLN A 87 107.48 57.33 -41.14
CA GLN A 87 106.22 57.98 -40.75
C GLN A 87 105.04 57.51 -41.62
N TYR A 88 105.22 57.40 -42.94
CA TYR A 88 104.22 56.83 -43.83
C TYR A 88 103.91 55.36 -43.52
N LEU A 89 104.91 54.59 -43.09
CA LEU A 89 104.72 53.21 -42.62
C LEU A 89 103.94 53.14 -41.30
N LEU A 90 104.14 54.10 -40.39
CA LEU A 90 103.32 54.22 -39.17
C LEU A 90 101.86 54.54 -39.50
N GLU A 91 101.63 55.55 -40.33
CA GLU A 91 100.29 55.99 -40.77
C GLU A 91 99.51 54.82 -41.40
N LEU A 92 100.12 54.09 -42.33
CA LEU A 92 99.53 52.88 -42.93
C LEU A 92 99.24 51.78 -41.88
N VAL A 93 100.11 51.57 -40.90
CA VAL A 93 99.88 50.58 -39.83
C VAL A 93 98.75 51.02 -38.90
N GLU A 94 98.57 52.31 -38.65
CA GLU A 94 97.46 52.86 -37.87
C GLU A 94 96.12 52.70 -38.61
N GLU A 95 96.09 52.96 -39.92
CA GLU A 95 94.93 52.71 -40.79
C GLU A 95 94.54 51.23 -40.81
N GLU A 96 95.49 50.32 -41.08
CA GLU A 96 95.26 48.87 -41.06
C GLU A 96 94.82 48.38 -39.67
N THR A 97 95.40 48.92 -38.59
CA THR A 97 94.98 48.61 -37.21
C THR A 97 93.55 49.07 -36.94
N ALA A 98 93.15 50.23 -37.45
CA ALA A 98 91.77 50.72 -37.33
C ALA A 98 90.79 49.86 -38.14
N ALA A 99 91.17 49.45 -39.35
CA ALA A 99 90.39 48.55 -40.20
C ALA A 99 90.19 47.18 -39.53
N VAL A 100 91.26 46.50 -39.09
CA VAL A 100 91.19 45.22 -38.38
C VAL A 100 90.32 45.30 -37.11
N ARG A 101 90.43 46.38 -36.34
CA ARG A 101 89.58 46.62 -35.15
C ARG A 101 88.11 46.87 -35.52
N HIS A 102 87.83 47.51 -36.65
CA HIS A 102 86.47 47.72 -37.13
C HIS A 102 85.84 46.40 -37.59
N THR A 103 86.51 45.66 -38.48
CA THR A 103 86.09 44.35 -38.95
C THR A 103 85.87 43.38 -37.80
N GLY A 104 86.84 43.23 -36.89
CA GLY A 104 86.71 42.32 -35.75
C GLY A 104 85.55 42.65 -34.80
N ARG A 105 85.15 43.93 -34.66
CA ARG A 105 83.94 44.31 -33.92
C ARG A 105 82.67 44.01 -34.71
N SER A 106 82.66 44.26 -36.01
CA SER A 106 81.53 43.95 -36.89
C SER A 106 81.26 42.44 -36.93
N ASP A 107 82.31 41.62 -37.02
CA ASP A 107 82.23 40.17 -37.02
C ASP A 107 81.72 39.64 -35.67
N ALA A 108 82.25 40.15 -34.55
CA ALA A 108 81.79 39.78 -33.22
C ALA A 108 80.32 40.15 -32.98
N GLN A 109 79.87 41.33 -33.45
CA GLN A 109 78.47 41.74 -33.41
C GLN A 109 77.61 40.83 -34.29
N GLY A 110 78.04 40.52 -35.52
CA GLY A 110 77.33 39.61 -36.42
C GLY A 110 77.15 38.20 -35.87
N VAL A 111 78.16 37.66 -35.17
CA VAL A 111 78.08 36.37 -34.46
C VAL A 111 77.10 36.44 -33.29
N ALA A 112 77.12 37.53 -32.50
CA ALA A 112 76.19 37.72 -31.39
C ALA A 112 74.73 37.81 -31.88
N GLU A 113 74.44 38.66 -32.85
CA GLU A 113 73.11 38.81 -33.46
C GLU A 113 72.63 37.51 -34.13
N ALA A 114 73.53 36.71 -34.70
CA ALA A 114 73.19 35.39 -35.24
C ALA A 114 72.81 34.40 -34.13
N ALA A 115 73.58 34.35 -33.04
CA ALA A 115 73.30 33.49 -31.90
C ALA A 115 71.98 33.88 -31.20
N GLU A 116 71.72 35.17 -31.02
CA GLU A 116 70.47 35.68 -30.47
C GLU A 116 69.25 35.31 -31.32
N ARG A 117 69.37 35.44 -32.66
CA ARG A 117 68.29 35.08 -33.60
C ARG A 117 67.97 33.59 -33.56
N THR A 118 68.98 32.72 -33.70
CA THR A 118 68.78 31.27 -33.63
C THR A 118 68.30 30.82 -32.24
N GLY A 119 68.75 31.48 -31.17
CA GLY A 119 68.24 31.27 -29.81
C GLY A 119 66.81 31.78 -29.59
N GLY A 120 66.34 32.76 -30.38
CA GLY A 120 64.94 33.17 -30.47
C GLY A 120 64.10 32.14 -31.20
N GLU A 121 64.47 31.81 -32.44
CA GLU A 121 63.82 30.82 -33.29
C GLU A 121 63.63 29.47 -32.59
N LEU A 122 64.65 28.98 -31.87
CA LEU A 122 64.56 27.72 -31.10
C LEU A 122 63.56 27.81 -29.93
N ARG A 123 63.50 28.95 -29.23
CA ARG A 123 62.55 29.16 -28.13
C ARG A 123 61.12 29.26 -28.63
N ASP A 124 60.91 29.99 -29.73
CA ASP A 124 59.58 30.15 -30.33
C ASP A 124 59.07 28.82 -30.89
N ALA A 125 59.95 28.03 -31.54
CA ALA A 125 59.61 26.67 -31.99
C ALA A 125 59.29 25.72 -30.82
N ALA A 126 60.08 25.75 -29.74
CA ALA A 126 59.82 24.94 -28.55
C ALA A 126 58.51 25.34 -27.86
N GLN A 127 58.20 26.64 -27.79
CA GLN A 127 56.95 27.16 -27.23
C GLN A 127 55.75 26.74 -28.09
N ALA A 128 55.83 26.89 -29.41
CA ALA A 128 54.77 26.47 -30.33
C ALA A 128 54.47 24.97 -30.22
N TYR A 129 55.50 24.12 -30.15
CA TYR A 129 55.35 22.68 -29.94
C TYR A 129 54.72 22.34 -28.57
N ALA A 130 55.14 23.04 -27.50
CA ALA A 130 54.55 22.86 -26.18
C ALA A 130 53.06 23.25 -26.15
N ASP A 131 52.69 24.32 -26.86
CA ASP A 131 51.30 24.76 -26.98
C ASP A 131 50.44 23.84 -27.85
N GLU A 132 51.00 23.26 -28.92
CA GLU A 132 50.35 22.21 -29.71
C GLU A 132 50.05 20.96 -28.87
N VAL A 133 51.08 20.41 -28.20
CA VAL A 133 50.94 19.22 -27.34
C VAL A 133 49.95 19.47 -26.19
N ARG A 134 49.97 20.67 -25.60
CA ARG A 134 49.00 21.09 -24.58
C ARG A 134 47.58 21.19 -25.13
N GLY A 135 47.40 21.81 -26.30
CA GLY A 135 46.11 21.92 -26.97
C GLY A 135 45.50 20.56 -27.31
N GLU A 136 46.31 19.64 -27.86
CA GLU A 136 45.87 18.25 -28.10
C GLU A 136 45.47 17.53 -26.81
N ALA A 137 46.25 17.70 -25.73
CA ALA A 137 45.98 17.06 -24.45
C ALA A 137 44.68 17.58 -23.81
N GLU A 138 44.46 18.90 -23.86
CA GLU A 138 43.22 19.53 -23.41
C GLU A 138 42.01 19.05 -24.22
N GLU A 139 42.11 18.98 -25.54
CA GLU A 139 41.00 18.53 -26.39
C GLU A 139 40.68 17.05 -26.18
N ARG A 140 41.70 16.18 -26.08
CA ARG A 140 41.52 14.77 -25.68
C ARG A 140 40.87 14.63 -24.30
N ALA A 141 41.18 15.53 -23.36
CA ALA A 141 40.54 15.55 -22.04
C ALA A 141 39.07 15.95 -22.13
N ARG A 142 38.74 17.03 -22.86
CA ARG A 142 37.36 17.51 -23.10
C ARG A 142 36.50 16.43 -23.77
N GLN A 143 37.03 15.76 -24.80
CA GLN A 143 36.33 14.67 -25.49
C GLN A 143 36.04 13.48 -24.56
N ARG A 144 37.02 13.08 -23.73
CA ARG A 144 36.83 12.00 -22.75
C ARG A 144 35.83 12.38 -21.65
N GLU A 145 35.84 13.63 -21.20
CA GLU A 145 34.83 14.12 -20.25
C GLU A 145 33.42 14.13 -20.87
N ALA A 146 33.27 14.66 -22.08
CA ALA A 146 32.00 14.68 -22.80
C ALA A 146 31.45 13.27 -23.03
N ALA A 147 32.28 12.32 -23.47
CA ALA A 147 31.91 10.92 -23.63
C ALA A 147 31.51 10.27 -22.30
N THR A 148 32.22 10.57 -21.21
CA THR A 148 31.89 10.05 -19.87
C THR A 148 30.55 10.60 -19.36
N ARG A 149 30.28 11.89 -19.58
CA ARG A 149 28.99 12.52 -19.24
C ARG A 149 27.85 11.92 -20.06
N ALA A 150 28.03 11.75 -21.38
CA ALA A 150 27.04 11.12 -22.25
C ALA A 150 26.70 9.69 -21.81
N ALA A 151 27.71 8.85 -21.55
CA ALA A 151 27.50 7.48 -21.06
C ALA A 151 26.79 7.44 -19.70
N ALA A 152 27.12 8.36 -18.79
CA ALA A 152 26.44 8.47 -17.50
C ALA A 152 24.96 8.90 -17.66
N ASP A 153 24.67 9.78 -18.61
CA ASP A 153 23.30 10.19 -18.93
C ASP A 153 22.49 9.08 -19.61
N GLU A 154 23.08 8.30 -20.51
CA GLU A 154 22.46 7.12 -21.11
C GLU A 154 22.07 6.09 -20.05
N VAL A 155 22.99 5.74 -19.13
CA VAL A 155 22.71 4.84 -18.00
C VAL A 155 21.58 5.39 -17.12
N ARG A 156 21.61 6.69 -16.82
CA ARG A 156 20.56 7.37 -16.02
C ARG A 156 19.20 7.36 -16.71
N ILE A 157 19.15 7.52 -18.03
CA ILE A 157 17.92 7.51 -18.83
C ILE A 157 17.38 6.07 -18.93
N ALA A 158 18.24 5.09 -19.16
CA ALA A 158 17.88 3.67 -19.22
C ALA A 158 17.25 3.20 -17.90
N ALA A 159 17.93 3.41 -16.77
CA ALA A 159 17.42 3.04 -15.45
C ALA A 159 16.07 3.72 -15.12
N ARG A 160 15.87 4.98 -15.54
CA ARG A 160 14.58 5.68 -15.37
C ARG A 160 13.46 5.11 -16.24
N ARG A 161 13.78 4.58 -17.43
CA ARG A 161 12.80 3.91 -18.30
C ARG A 161 12.41 2.56 -17.71
N GLU A 162 13.38 1.75 -17.32
CA GLU A 162 13.18 0.45 -16.67
C GLU A 162 12.32 0.57 -15.40
N VAL A 163 12.64 1.52 -14.51
CA VAL A 163 11.85 1.79 -13.29
C VAL A 163 10.43 2.27 -13.62
N LYS A 164 10.21 2.97 -14.74
CA LYS A 164 8.87 3.37 -15.18
C LYS A 164 8.08 2.17 -15.72
N GLU A 165 8.72 1.34 -16.54
CA GLU A 165 8.15 0.16 -17.20
C GLU A 165 7.73 -0.90 -16.19
N THR A 166 8.67 -1.35 -15.35
CA THR A 166 8.40 -2.27 -14.23
C THR A 166 7.31 -1.76 -13.28
N ARG A 167 7.27 -0.45 -13.00
CA ARG A 167 6.18 0.16 -12.23
C ARG A 167 4.84 0.10 -12.95
N SER A 168 4.79 0.32 -14.27
CA SER A 168 3.53 0.19 -15.02
C SER A 168 3.03 -1.26 -15.06
N GLU A 169 3.93 -2.23 -15.28
CA GLU A 169 3.60 -3.66 -15.26
C GLU A 169 3.06 -4.09 -13.90
N ALA A 170 3.74 -3.72 -12.81
CA ALA A 170 3.29 -4.02 -11.45
C ALA A 170 1.91 -3.40 -11.12
N LEU A 171 1.63 -2.18 -11.62
CA LEU A 171 0.34 -1.53 -11.44
C LEU A 171 -0.77 -2.15 -12.29
N GLU A 172 -0.49 -2.61 -13.51
CA GLU A 172 -1.46 -3.36 -14.31
C GLU A 172 -1.76 -4.74 -13.72
N ALA A 173 -0.74 -5.47 -13.26
CA ALA A 173 -0.93 -6.74 -12.56
C ALA A 173 -1.79 -6.58 -11.29
N LEU A 174 -1.58 -5.49 -10.53
CA LEU A 174 -2.41 -5.16 -9.36
C LEU A 174 -3.86 -4.82 -9.75
N ARG A 175 -4.07 -4.04 -10.82
CA ARG A 175 -5.42 -3.72 -11.34
C ARG A 175 -6.13 -4.97 -11.82
N GLU A 176 -5.43 -5.87 -12.49
CA GLU A 176 -5.98 -7.13 -12.98
C GLU A 176 -6.35 -8.08 -11.84
N MET A 177 -5.47 -8.26 -10.86
CA MET A 177 -5.78 -9.03 -9.66
C MET A 177 -6.99 -8.46 -8.92
N ARG A 178 -7.07 -7.13 -8.79
CA ARG A 178 -8.23 -6.46 -8.17
C ARG A 178 -9.53 -6.77 -8.94
N ARG A 179 -9.54 -6.66 -10.28
CA ARG A 179 -10.71 -7.04 -11.10
C ARG A 179 -11.10 -8.51 -10.91
N ARG A 180 -10.11 -9.42 -10.82
CA ARG A 180 -10.36 -10.85 -10.55
C ARG A 180 -10.99 -11.06 -9.17
N CYS A 181 -10.49 -10.39 -8.13
CA CYS A 181 -11.07 -10.45 -6.78
C CYS A 181 -12.48 -9.86 -6.72
N GLU A 182 -12.72 -8.72 -7.39
CA GLU A 182 -14.05 -8.10 -7.49
C GLU A 182 -15.05 -9.02 -8.21
N GLY A 183 -14.62 -9.74 -9.25
CA GLY A 183 -15.41 -10.79 -9.91
C GLY A 183 -15.77 -11.95 -8.97
N VAL A 184 -14.77 -12.54 -8.30
CA VAL A 184 -15.01 -13.65 -7.34
C VAL A 184 -15.95 -13.24 -6.21
N LEU A 185 -15.86 -12.01 -5.70
CA LEU A 185 -16.77 -11.49 -4.68
C LEU A 185 -18.19 -11.30 -5.22
N ALA A 186 -18.35 -10.86 -6.47
CA ALA A 186 -19.66 -10.72 -7.11
C ALA A 186 -20.31 -12.11 -7.36
N ASP A 187 -19.54 -13.10 -7.82
CA ASP A 187 -20.00 -14.47 -8.00
C ASP A 187 -20.42 -15.09 -6.65
N GLN A 188 -19.63 -14.91 -5.59
CA GLN A 188 -19.99 -15.33 -4.24
C GLN A 188 -21.26 -14.65 -3.73
N ALA A 189 -21.41 -13.33 -3.92
CA ALA A 189 -22.62 -12.61 -3.52
C ALA A 189 -23.85 -13.13 -4.27
N LYS A 190 -23.71 -13.45 -5.56
CA LYS A 190 -24.76 -14.07 -6.37
C LYS A 190 -25.14 -15.46 -5.87
N GLU A 191 -24.17 -16.33 -5.59
CA GLU A 191 -24.43 -17.67 -5.01
C GLU A 191 -25.16 -17.57 -3.66
N GLN A 192 -24.80 -16.62 -2.80
CA GLN A 192 -25.49 -16.45 -1.51
C GLN A 192 -26.91 -15.92 -1.70
N ALA A 193 -27.13 -14.99 -2.63
CA ALA A 193 -28.48 -14.53 -2.97
C ALA A 193 -29.33 -15.71 -3.50
N GLU A 194 -28.82 -16.50 -4.44
CA GLU A 194 -29.50 -17.69 -4.98
C GLU A 194 -29.84 -18.73 -3.90
N ARG A 195 -29.00 -18.89 -2.88
CA ARG A 195 -29.26 -19.75 -1.71
C ARG A 195 -30.33 -19.19 -0.78
N ILE A 196 -30.31 -17.89 -0.49
CA ILE A 196 -31.34 -17.21 0.31
C ILE A 196 -32.69 -17.34 -0.38
N ASP A 197 -32.76 -16.94 -1.66
CA ASP A 197 -33.88 -17.15 -2.57
C ASP A 197 -34.42 -18.60 -2.57
N ALA A 198 -33.55 -19.60 -2.49
CA ALA A 198 -33.95 -21.02 -2.44
C ALA A 198 -34.58 -21.38 -1.09
N LEU A 199 -33.97 -20.96 0.02
CA LEU A 199 -34.47 -21.16 1.38
C LEU A 199 -35.79 -20.42 1.64
N GLU A 200 -35.96 -19.20 1.10
CA GLU A 200 -37.21 -18.44 1.16
C GLU A 200 -38.33 -19.17 0.41
N ARG A 201 -38.05 -19.70 -0.79
CA ARG A 201 -39.03 -20.51 -1.56
C ARG A 201 -39.37 -21.83 -0.87
N GLU A 202 -38.42 -22.46 -0.18
CA GLU A 202 -38.68 -23.66 0.61
C GLU A 202 -39.53 -23.34 1.84
N SER A 203 -39.20 -22.27 2.56
CA SER A 203 -39.94 -21.79 3.74
C SER A 203 -41.39 -21.43 3.38
N ALA A 204 -41.60 -20.65 2.32
CA ALA A 204 -42.93 -20.27 1.85
C ALA A 204 -43.78 -21.48 1.38
N ARG A 205 -43.16 -22.55 0.88
CA ARG A 205 -43.87 -23.82 0.59
C ARG A 205 -44.23 -24.57 1.86
N GLY A 206 -43.35 -24.55 2.87
CA GLY A 206 -43.60 -25.13 4.18
C GLY A 206 -44.73 -24.42 4.93
N GLU A 207 -44.74 -23.08 4.90
CA GLU A 207 -45.80 -22.22 5.44
C GLU A 207 -47.13 -22.52 4.73
N ALA A 208 -47.19 -22.47 3.39
CA ALA A 208 -48.41 -22.78 2.66
C ALA A 208 -48.96 -24.20 2.94
N ALA A 209 -48.08 -25.21 3.06
CA ALA A 209 -48.50 -26.57 3.41
C ALA A 209 -48.97 -26.70 4.87
N ALA A 210 -48.41 -25.89 5.79
CA ALA A 210 -48.88 -25.81 7.18
C ALA A 210 -50.23 -25.11 7.27
N ASP A 211 -50.44 -24.01 6.54
CA ASP A 211 -51.71 -23.29 6.43
C ASP A 211 -52.82 -24.19 5.85
N GLU A 212 -52.52 -24.95 4.79
CA GLU A 212 -53.45 -25.94 4.21
C GLU A 212 -53.82 -27.04 5.22
N TRP A 213 -52.85 -27.54 6.00
CA TRP A 213 -53.09 -28.54 7.03
C TRP A 213 -53.88 -27.98 8.22
N GLU A 214 -53.58 -26.77 8.67
CA GLU A 214 -54.32 -26.10 9.75
C GLU A 214 -55.77 -25.84 9.33
N ALA A 215 -56.00 -25.31 8.12
CA ALA A 215 -57.34 -25.09 7.59
C ALA A 215 -58.16 -26.40 7.49
N ALA A 216 -57.53 -27.51 7.08
CA ALA A 216 -58.16 -28.83 7.06
C ALA A 216 -58.48 -29.34 8.48
N ALA A 217 -57.54 -29.20 9.42
CA ALA A 217 -57.72 -29.62 10.81
C ALA A 217 -58.80 -28.79 11.54
N VAL A 218 -58.87 -27.49 11.30
CA VAL A 218 -59.94 -26.59 11.78
C VAL A 218 -61.28 -27.03 11.20
N THR A 219 -61.35 -27.29 9.89
CA THR A 219 -62.59 -27.76 9.24
C THR A 219 -63.09 -29.09 9.83
N GLU A 220 -62.18 -30.05 10.09
CA GLU A 220 -62.52 -31.32 10.74
C GLU A 220 -62.97 -31.12 12.21
N ALA A 221 -62.31 -30.23 12.95
CA ALA A 221 -62.67 -29.89 14.33
C ALA A 221 -64.04 -29.19 14.42
N GLU A 222 -64.34 -28.26 13.51
CA GLU A 222 -65.64 -27.61 13.39
C GLU A 222 -66.75 -28.59 13.02
N ALA A 223 -66.48 -29.52 12.09
CA ALA A 223 -67.42 -30.58 11.73
C ALA A 223 -67.73 -31.49 12.94
N ARG A 224 -66.70 -31.94 13.67
CA ARG A 224 -66.87 -32.71 14.92
C ARG A 224 -67.60 -31.93 16.01
N LEU A 225 -67.32 -30.63 16.16
CA LEU A 225 -68.02 -29.77 17.11
C LEU A 225 -69.50 -29.60 16.74
N SER A 226 -69.81 -29.47 15.45
CA SER A 226 -71.18 -29.40 14.94
C SER A 226 -71.95 -30.72 15.20
N GLU A 227 -71.30 -31.85 14.93
CA GLU A 227 -71.85 -33.18 15.24
C GLU A 227 -72.08 -33.38 16.75
N ALA A 228 -71.11 -33.01 17.59
CA ALA A 228 -71.22 -33.09 19.04
C ALA A 228 -72.33 -32.17 19.59
N LYS A 229 -72.49 -30.95 19.04
CA LYS A 229 -73.60 -30.04 19.38
C LYS A 229 -74.95 -30.62 18.99
N ARG A 230 -75.06 -31.27 17.82
CA ARG A 230 -76.29 -31.95 17.40
C ARG A 230 -76.61 -33.13 18.31
N ALA A 231 -75.62 -33.98 18.61
CA ALA A 231 -75.79 -35.12 19.52
C ALA A 231 -76.16 -34.67 20.95
N LEU A 232 -75.62 -33.54 21.43
CA LEU A 232 -76.04 -32.92 22.69
C LEU A 232 -77.50 -32.46 22.63
N ALA A 233 -77.91 -31.75 21.58
CA ALA A 233 -79.29 -31.30 21.42
C ALA A 233 -80.28 -32.48 21.32
N GLU A 234 -79.93 -33.55 20.58
CA GLU A 234 -80.70 -34.78 20.51
C GLU A 234 -80.80 -35.47 21.89
N ALA A 235 -79.71 -35.48 22.67
CA ALA A 235 -79.70 -36.03 24.02
C ALA A 235 -80.48 -35.17 25.03
N GLU A 236 -80.48 -33.85 24.88
CA GLU A 236 -81.27 -32.90 25.68
C GLU A 236 -82.78 -33.04 25.38
N GLU A 237 -83.20 -33.10 24.11
CA GLU A 237 -84.60 -33.36 23.75
C GLU A 237 -85.04 -34.76 24.21
N ALA A 238 -84.19 -35.79 24.03
CA ALA A 238 -84.49 -37.12 24.57
C ALA A 238 -84.49 -37.18 26.11
N ALA A 239 -83.81 -36.27 26.80
CA ALA A 239 -83.91 -36.12 28.25
C ALA A 239 -85.19 -35.39 28.66
N ARG A 240 -85.60 -34.33 27.93
CA ARG A 240 -86.89 -33.66 28.11
C ARG A 240 -88.05 -34.62 27.92
N HIS A 241 -88.11 -35.33 26.79
CA HIS A 241 -89.18 -36.31 26.55
C HIS A 241 -89.22 -37.41 27.61
N ARG A 242 -88.08 -37.94 28.06
CA ARG A 242 -88.06 -38.91 29.18
C ARG A 242 -88.53 -38.30 30.50
N GLN A 243 -88.31 -37.00 30.73
CA GLN A 243 -88.83 -36.30 31.90
C GLN A 243 -90.34 -36.02 31.77
N GLU A 244 -90.82 -35.57 30.60
CA GLU A 244 -92.24 -35.41 30.28
C GLU A 244 -93.00 -36.74 30.42
N ASP A 245 -92.45 -37.84 29.89
CA ASP A 245 -92.99 -39.19 30.03
C ASP A 245 -93.02 -39.66 31.49
N ALA A 246 -91.97 -39.33 32.27
CA ALA A 246 -91.90 -39.67 33.69
C ALA A 246 -92.89 -38.84 34.52
N GLU A 247 -93.07 -37.55 34.21
CA GLU A 247 -94.05 -36.66 34.83
C GLU A 247 -95.49 -37.08 34.47
N ALA A 248 -95.73 -37.47 33.21
CA ALA A 248 -97.01 -38.03 32.76
C ALA A 248 -97.31 -39.38 33.43
N SER A 249 -96.33 -40.28 33.50
CA SER A 249 -96.46 -41.58 34.20
C SER A 249 -96.69 -41.41 35.70
N ALA A 250 -96.03 -40.43 36.33
CA ALA A 250 -96.24 -40.09 37.73
C ALA A 250 -97.64 -39.49 37.96
N ALA A 251 -98.10 -38.61 37.07
CA ALA A 251 -99.46 -38.08 37.11
C ALA A 251 -100.51 -39.18 36.91
N GLU A 252 -100.28 -40.14 36.01
CA GLU A 252 -101.13 -41.30 35.80
C GLU A 252 -101.14 -42.22 37.04
N LEU A 253 -99.99 -42.54 37.62
CA LEU A 253 -99.90 -43.30 38.87
C LEU A 253 -100.64 -42.62 40.02
N VAL A 254 -100.54 -41.29 40.14
CA VAL A 254 -101.32 -40.51 41.13
C VAL A 254 -102.82 -40.55 40.83
N ALA A 255 -103.23 -40.49 39.54
CA ALA A 255 -104.62 -40.62 39.15
C ALA A 255 -105.18 -42.03 39.42
N GLN A 256 -104.42 -43.09 39.11
CA GLN A 256 -104.76 -44.47 39.43
C GLN A 256 -104.83 -44.70 40.96
N ALA A 257 -103.90 -44.13 41.72
CA ALA A 257 -103.92 -44.17 43.18
C ALA A 257 -105.15 -43.46 43.76
N ARG A 258 -105.52 -42.27 43.23
CA ARG A 258 -106.75 -41.57 43.58
C ARG A 258 -108.00 -42.39 43.22
N ALA A 259 -108.09 -42.93 42.01
CA ALA A 259 -109.21 -43.78 41.60
C ALA A 259 -109.33 -45.08 42.42
N ARG A 260 -108.20 -45.61 42.92
CA ARG A 260 -108.19 -46.74 43.85
C ARG A 260 -108.58 -46.32 45.27
N ALA A 261 -108.15 -45.16 45.75
CA ALA A 261 -108.60 -44.58 47.01
C ALA A 261 -110.11 -44.27 47.00
N GLU A 262 -110.65 -43.71 45.91
CA GLU A 262 -112.09 -43.51 45.73
C GLU A 262 -112.86 -44.84 45.67
N ARG A 263 -112.30 -45.89 45.06
CA ARG A 263 -112.93 -47.22 45.03
C ARG A 263 -113.01 -47.82 46.43
N ILE A 264 -111.92 -47.76 47.19
CA ILE A 264 -111.89 -48.16 48.60
C ILE A 264 -112.88 -47.31 49.41
N GLY A 265 -112.98 -46.01 49.11
CA GLY A 265 -114.00 -45.11 49.67
C GLY A 265 -115.42 -45.61 49.38
N ARG A 266 -115.77 -45.89 48.12
CA ARG A 266 -117.09 -46.42 47.72
C ARG A 266 -117.39 -47.81 48.30
N GLU A 267 -116.40 -48.68 48.42
CA GLU A 267 -116.53 -49.99 49.09
C GLU A 267 -116.77 -49.81 50.60
N THR A 268 -116.06 -48.87 51.24
CA THR A 268 -116.27 -48.52 52.66
C THR A 268 -117.65 -47.88 52.89
N ASP A 269 -118.07 -46.96 52.02
CA ASP A 269 -119.39 -46.34 52.00
C ASP A 269 -120.52 -47.35 51.72
N GLY A 270 -120.22 -48.45 51.03
CA GLY A 270 -121.13 -49.57 50.82
C GLY A 270 -121.33 -50.37 52.10
N VAL A 271 -120.23 -50.78 52.74
CA VAL A 271 -120.24 -51.47 54.05
C VAL A 271 -120.89 -50.61 55.14
N LEU A 272 -120.68 -49.29 55.12
CA LEU A 272 -121.33 -48.37 56.05
C LEU A 272 -122.85 -48.26 55.80
N ARG A 273 -123.31 -48.27 54.54
CA ARG A 273 -124.74 -48.31 54.22
C ARG A 273 -125.41 -49.62 54.66
N GLU A 274 -124.77 -50.77 54.40
CA GLU A 274 -125.25 -52.07 54.93
C GLU A 274 -125.38 -52.03 56.47
N HIS A 275 -124.42 -51.40 57.16
CA HIS A 275 -124.45 -51.25 58.61
C HIS A 275 -125.53 -50.29 59.13
N ASP A 276 -125.82 -49.20 58.41
CA ASP A 276 -126.91 -48.28 58.79
C ASP A 276 -128.30 -48.84 58.42
N GLU A 277 -128.45 -49.61 57.33
CA GLU A 277 -129.69 -50.33 57.01
C GLU A 277 -130.04 -51.35 58.11
N VAL A 278 -129.07 -52.14 58.58
CA VAL A 278 -129.24 -53.05 59.74
C VAL A 278 -129.60 -52.27 61.02
N ARG A 279 -129.02 -51.08 61.23
CA ARG A 279 -129.31 -50.24 62.40
C ARG A 279 -130.73 -49.66 62.37
N ASP A 280 -131.21 -49.23 61.21
CA ASP A 280 -132.54 -48.62 61.08
C ASP A 280 -133.66 -49.67 61.09
N GLU A 281 -133.43 -50.87 60.57
CA GLU A 281 -134.36 -52.01 60.75
C GLU A 281 -134.50 -52.39 62.25
N MET A 282 -133.38 -52.37 62.99
CA MET A 282 -133.35 -52.62 64.43
C MET A 282 -134.00 -51.48 65.26
N ARG A 283 -133.93 -50.22 64.79
CA ARG A 283 -134.66 -49.09 65.37
C ARG A 283 -136.17 -49.17 65.12
N ALA A 284 -136.59 -49.50 63.90
CA ALA A 284 -138.01 -49.66 63.56
C ALA A 284 -138.67 -50.74 64.44
N HIS A 285 -137.96 -51.82 64.74
CA HIS A 285 -138.42 -52.85 65.67
C HIS A 285 -138.58 -52.33 67.11
N MET A 286 -137.60 -51.53 67.58
CA MET A 286 -137.65 -50.93 68.93
C MET A 286 -138.73 -49.85 69.08
N ASP A 287 -139.04 -49.08 68.04
CA ASP A 287 -140.13 -48.10 68.07
C ASP A 287 -141.52 -48.76 68.03
N HIS A 288 -141.67 -49.89 67.34
CA HIS A 288 -142.89 -50.70 67.37
C HIS A 288 -143.19 -51.27 68.77
N VAL A 289 -142.14 -51.73 69.48
CA VAL A 289 -142.25 -52.19 70.88
C VAL A 289 -142.55 -51.01 71.83
N ARG A 290 -141.90 -49.85 71.64
CA ARG A 290 -142.11 -48.64 72.46
C ARG A 290 -143.54 -48.09 72.32
N SER A 291 -144.08 -48.09 71.11
CA SER A 291 -145.48 -47.71 70.82
C SER A 291 -146.48 -48.69 71.47
N SER A 292 -146.19 -49.99 71.44
CA SER A 292 -147.05 -51.03 72.01
C SER A 292 -147.10 -51.00 73.55
N LEU A 293 -146.00 -50.61 74.22
CA LEU A 293 -145.96 -50.45 75.68
C LEU A 293 -146.58 -49.13 76.16
N ALA A 294 -146.46 -48.04 75.40
CA ALA A 294 -147.06 -46.75 75.76
C ALA A 294 -148.61 -46.75 75.80
N ALA A 295 -149.26 -47.72 75.14
CA ALA A 295 -150.72 -47.83 75.09
C ALA A 295 -151.35 -48.61 76.26
N LEU A 296 -150.56 -49.41 77.01
CA LEU A 296 -151.01 -50.11 78.22
C LEU A 296 -150.67 -49.35 79.52
N THR A 297 -149.84 -48.30 79.44
CA THR A 297 -149.56 -47.35 80.53
C THR A 297 -149.37 -45.92 80.00
N GLY A 298 -150.45 -45.18 79.78
CA GLY A 298 -150.34 -43.73 79.46
C GLY A 298 -150.02 -42.87 80.70
N ARG A 299 -149.59 -41.60 80.62
CA ARG A 299 -149.13 -40.68 79.54
C ARG A 299 -148.71 -39.36 80.26
N ALA A 300 -147.73 -38.51 79.88
CA ALA A 300 -146.89 -38.32 78.69
C ALA A 300 -145.42 -37.97 79.09
N PRO A 301 -144.48 -37.63 78.17
CA PRO A 301 -143.05 -37.46 78.47
C PRO A 301 -142.60 -35.99 78.65
N ALA A 302 -141.38 -35.82 79.15
CA ALA A 302 -140.54 -34.64 78.93
C ALA A 302 -139.27 -35.10 78.17
N GLU A 303 -139.03 -34.49 77.00
CA GLU A 303 -137.89 -34.81 76.15
C GLU A 303 -136.65 -34.01 76.54
N SER A 304 -135.49 -34.58 76.24
CA SER A 304 -134.17 -33.97 76.40
C SER A 304 -133.65 -33.41 75.07
N GLU A 305 -133.05 -32.22 75.14
CA GLU A 305 -131.84 -31.89 74.37
C GLU A 305 -130.62 -32.01 75.32
#